data_AF-A0A7S0IUQ3-F1
#
_entry.id   AF-A0A7S0IUQ3-F1
#
_cell.length_a   1.000
_cell.length_b   1.000
_cell.length_c   1.000
_cell.angle_alpha   90.00
_cell.angle_beta   90.00
_cell.angle_gamma   90.00
#
_symmetry.space_group_name_H-M   'P 1'
#
loop_
_entity.id
_entity.type
_entity.pdbx_description
1 polymer ?
#
loop_
_entity_poly.entity_id
_entity_poly.type
_entity_poly.pdbx_seq_one_letter_code
_entity_poly.pdbx_strand_id
1 'polypeptide(L)'
;DADEEYGSRAREAIAAVSAVTSLGGPMGERVKTLRAALERQRRLSAERFAFSLATAALEASVDHAKELSTFPVDSLDTAETINVLLERGSEQASKLLPAPEGASADATTRAEAAVHAWQELAATLPARASGCEEAARAKLHMNKLFSSYASAASAFGSWHERLLAMLSMPLGSAAVDAKEVTRACAIAEVQMAEGEAHLRTAQELVREMASYEVAERNPSAVSLADMSVRLEQLRNVAQELHRAAQQAPPLMDHTPVVSALNKLAESDPASSPSRRSSFGLMKKSSAKTLPPSAVDAAVPSAHAAFLHAELQKVNEMLVPDSFDPFPADRQPLKPLALPTVALDCHAHGLAVVEKVNGARADPAGYGDALAAQMRGCFDGNTLKVPASWGTRGALNTREGEAAVTSLVSELKATPARKVLRLVPALSAAAQQLADELASASGTTTPLTERLAGRGTFSGSAGEAVVYGVRQPEAVAAQLLISDGDSQRRNRSFLLNPDLHVAGFGLAEHPVHQSVCVLTFATLFSTPLQSKVAVECQGEASQAFQDVIDATPSQQARDIATDALVTGKRVRLEYEPGLIAIVVFERDGSQRSSVLKW
;
A
#
# COMPACT_ATOMS: atom_id res chain seq x y z
N ASP A 1 -34.11 -71.61 98.13
CA ASP A 1 -32.83 -70.88 97.96
C ASP A 1 -32.42 -70.67 96.50
N ALA A 2 -32.44 -71.67 95.61
CA ALA A 2 -32.07 -71.46 94.20
C ALA A 2 -33.11 -70.65 93.36
N ASP A 3 -34.41 -70.73 93.67
CA ASP A 3 -35.46 -70.00 92.95
C ASP A 3 -35.53 -68.50 93.30
N GLU A 4 -35.09 -68.12 94.50
CA GLU A 4 -35.14 -66.72 94.97
C GLU A 4 -34.04 -65.87 94.30
N GLU A 5 -32.86 -66.46 94.11
CA GLU A 5 -31.73 -65.83 93.42
C GLU A 5 -32.01 -65.67 91.92
N TYR A 6 -32.64 -66.66 91.28
CA TYR A 6 -33.02 -66.58 89.87
C TYR A 6 -34.14 -65.54 89.62
N GLY A 7 -35.13 -65.46 90.51
CA GLY A 7 -36.22 -64.48 90.42
C GLY A 7 -35.77 -63.03 90.69
N SER A 8 -34.71 -62.83 91.48
CA SER A 8 -34.05 -61.52 91.66
C SER A 8 -33.33 -61.09 90.38
N ARG A 9 -32.48 -61.97 89.82
CA ARG A 9 -31.73 -61.68 88.59
C ARG A 9 -32.62 -61.48 87.38
N ALA A 10 -33.73 -62.22 87.28
CA ALA A 10 -34.71 -62.03 86.21
C ALA A 10 -35.44 -60.68 86.30
N ARG A 11 -35.76 -60.21 87.50
CA ARG A 11 -36.37 -58.88 87.71
C ARG A 11 -35.40 -57.74 87.42
N GLU A 12 -34.14 -57.87 87.79
CA GLU A 12 -33.09 -56.92 87.41
C GLU A 12 -32.90 -56.86 85.89
N ALA A 13 -32.87 -58.01 85.21
CA ALA A 13 -32.76 -58.08 83.77
C ALA A 13 -33.96 -57.43 83.05
N ILE A 14 -35.19 -57.69 83.52
CA ILE A 14 -36.40 -57.07 82.95
C ILE A 14 -36.43 -55.56 83.22
N ALA A 15 -36.05 -55.12 84.41
CA ALA A 15 -35.95 -53.69 84.74
C ALA A 15 -34.92 -52.97 83.85
N ALA A 16 -33.78 -53.61 83.57
CA ALA A 16 -32.78 -53.11 82.64
C ALA A 16 -33.32 -53.02 81.20
N VAL A 17 -34.09 -54.01 80.73
CA VAL A 17 -34.73 -54.00 79.40
C VAL A 17 -35.82 -52.92 79.30
N SER A 18 -36.64 -52.74 80.34
CA SER A 18 -37.66 -51.70 80.40
C SER A 18 -37.06 -50.28 80.43
N ALA A 19 -35.91 -50.10 81.10
CA ALA A 19 -35.15 -48.85 81.09
C ALA A 19 -34.57 -48.51 79.71
N VAL A 20 -34.24 -49.51 78.88
CA VAL A 20 -33.83 -49.29 77.48
C VAL A 20 -35.01 -48.86 76.61
N THR A 21 -36.20 -49.43 76.82
CA THR A 21 -37.41 -49.02 76.07
C THR A 21 -37.90 -47.62 76.43
N SER A 22 -37.72 -47.16 77.67
CA SER A 22 -38.09 -45.80 78.10
C SER A 22 -37.19 -44.70 77.52
N LEU A 23 -36.01 -45.06 77.01
CA LEU A 23 -35.10 -44.14 76.30
C LEU A 23 -35.49 -43.90 74.83
N GLY A 24 -36.35 -44.74 74.24
CA GLY A 24 -36.71 -44.66 72.81
C GLY A 24 -37.40 -43.36 72.39
N GLY A 25 -38.34 -42.85 73.21
CA GLY A 25 -39.02 -41.57 73.00
C GLY A 25 -38.08 -40.35 73.01
N PRO A 26 -37.33 -40.10 74.10
CA PRO A 26 -36.40 -38.97 74.19
C PRO A 26 -35.23 -39.07 73.20
N MET A 27 -34.76 -40.29 72.87
CA MET A 27 -33.78 -40.46 71.79
C MET A 27 -34.39 -40.15 70.41
N GLY A 28 -35.65 -40.50 70.16
CA GLY A 28 -36.36 -40.14 68.94
C GLY A 28 -36.52 -38.62 68.74
N GLU A 29 -36.87 -37.87 69.80
CA GLU A 29 -36.92 -36.41 69.75
C GLU A 29 -35.53 -35.77 69.57
N ARG A 30 -34.50 -36.34 70.22
CA ARG A 30 -33.11 -35.91 70.04
C ARG A 30 -32.60 -36.15 68.62
N VAL A 31 -32.98 -37.26 68.00
CA VAL A 31 -32.67 -37.55 66.59
C VAL A 31 -33.38 -36.56 65.66
N LYS A 32 -34.65 -36.21 65.91
CA LYS A 32 -35.39 -35.20 65.12
C LYS A 32 -34.76 -33.82 65.22
N THR A 33 -34.40 -33.38 66.43
CA THR A 33 -33.74 -32.08 66.66
C THR A 33 -32.34 -32.03 66.03
N LEU A 34 -31.55 -33.11 66.13
CA LEU A 34 -30.25 -33.20 65.46
C LEU A 34 -30.37 -33.21 63.93
N ARG A 35 -31.39 -33.85 63.35
CA ARG A 35 -31.65 -33.81 61.90
C ARG A 35 -32.02 -32.40 61.44
N ALA A 36 -32.91 -31.72 62.15
CA ALA A 36 -33.27 -30.33 61.85
C ALA A 36 -32.07 -29.38 61.98
N ALA A 37 -31.20 -29.59 62.99
CA ALA A 37 -29.96 -28.84 63.14
C ALA A 37 -28.96 -29.09 62.00
N LEU A 38 -28.82 -30.34 61.55
CA LEU A 38 -27.98 -30.72 60.42
C LEU A 38 -28.49 -30.13 59.10
N GLU A 39 -29.80 -30.15 58.86
CA GLU A 39 -30.43 -29.52 57.69
C GLU A 39 -30.22 -28.01 57.68
N ARG A 40 -30.40 -27.35 58.84
CA ARG A 40 -30.08 -25.92 58.99
C ARG A 40 -28.61 -25.64 58.71
N GLN A 41 -27.69 -26.45 59.24
CA GLN A 41 -26.25 -26.28 59.01
C GLN A 41 -25.89 -26.42 57.52
N ARG A 42 -26.49 -27.39 56.82
CA ARG A 42 -26.34 -27.57 55.37
C ARG A 42 -26.86 -26.34 54.61
N ARG A 43 -28.05 -25.84 54.96
CA ARG A 43 -28.63 -24.63 54.36
C ARG A 43 -27.71 -23.42 54.54
N LEU A 44 -27.27 -23.14 55.76
CA LEU A 44 -26.37 -22.01 56.07
C LEU A 44 -25.03 -22.15 55.35
N SER A 45 -24.49 -23.37 55.22
CA SER A 45 -23.24 -23.60 54.46
C SER A 45 -23.40 -23.34 52.96
N ALA A 46 -24.54 -23.69 52.38
CA ALA A 46 -24.85 -23.42 50.98
C ALA A 46 -25.07 -21.92 50.72
N GLU A 47 -25.82 -21.25 51.61
CA GLU A 47 -25.99 -19.79 51.57
C GLU A 47 -24.65 -19.06 51.68
N ARG A 48 -23.77 -19.49 52.60
CA ARG A 48 -22.43 -18.91 52.77
C ARG A 48 -21.58 -19.01 51.50
N PHE A 49 -21.59 -20.19 50.87
CA PHE A 49 -20.83 -20.42 49.64
C PHE A 49 -21.38 -19.59 48.47
N ALA A 50 -22.71 -19.59 48.28
CA ALA A 50 -23.38 -18.82 47.24
C ALA A 50 -23.14 -17.32 47.40
N PHE A 51 -23.24 -16.81 48.64
CA PHE A 51 -22.99 -15.40 48.95
C PHE A 51 -21.53 -15.02 48.66
N SER A 52 -20.56 -15.82 49.12
CA SER A 52 -19.14 -15.57 48.84
C SER A 52 -18.82 -15.56 47.35
N LEU A 53 -19.47 -16.42 46.56
CA LEU A 53 -19.30 -16.45 45.11
C LEU A 53 -19.89 -15.21 44.44
N ALA A 54 -21.08 -14.77 44.89
CA ALA A 54 -21.73 -13.56 44.39
C ALA A 54 -20.92 -12.29 44.72
N THR A 55 -20.33 -12.21 45.92
CA THR A 55 -19.43 -11.13 46.32
C THR A 55 -18.20 -11.07 45.41
N ALA A 56 -17.53 -12.20 45.17
CA ALA A 56 -16.37 -12.27 44.29
C ALA A 56 -16.72 -11.88 42.83
N ALA A 57 -17.91 -12.22 42.36
CA ALA A 57 -18.37 -11.85 41.03
C ALA A 57 -18.56 -10.33 40.86
N LEU A 58 -19.07 -9.65 41.90
CA LEU A 58 -19.18 -8.19 41.90
C LEU A 58 -17.81 -7.52 42.01
N GLU A 59 -16.92 -8.02 42.87
CA GLU A 59 -15.54 -7.51 42.98
C GLU A 59 -14.81 -7.58 41.62
N ALA A 60 -14.96 -8.67 40.87
CA ALA A 60 -14.40 -8.79 39.52
C ALA A 60 -14.98 -7.74 38.54
N SER A 61 -16.27 -7.41 38.64
CA SER A 61 -16.88 -6.32 37.86
C SER A 61 -16.34 -4.95 38.26
N VAL A 62 -16.09 -4.73 39.56
CA VAL A 62 -15.46 -3.50 40.08
C VAL A 62 -14.03 -3.35 39.57
N ASP A 63 -13.22 -4.42 39.56
CA ASP A 63 -11.85 -4.37 39.07
C ASP A 63 -11.81 -4.10 37.56
N HIS A 64 -12.70 -4.71 36.79
CA HIS A 64 -12.83 -4.41 35.35
C HIS A 64 -13.26 -2.96 35.09
N ALA A 65 -14.17 -2.41 35.90
CA ALA A 65 -14.56 -1.00 35.81
C ALA A 65 -13.40 -0.06 36.14
N LYS A 66 -12.58 -0.39 37.15
CA LYS A 66 -11.37 0.36 37.48
C LYS A 66 -10.38 0.35 36.32
N GLU A 67 -10.13 -0.81 35.71
CA GLU A 67 -9.23 -0.91 34.56
C GLU A 67 -9.69 -0.02 33.40
N LEU A 68 -10.98 -0.07 33.04
CA LEU A 68 -11.55 0.75 31.97
C LEU A 68 -11.52 2.26 32.28
N SER A 69 -11.63 2.63 33.55
CA SER A 69 -11.47 4.02 34.00
C SER A 69 -10.01 4.50 34.01
N THR A 70 -9.05 3.58 34.22
CA THR A 70 -7.62 3.91 34.37
C THR A 70 -6.86 3.87 33.04
N PHE A 71 -7.24 2.97 32.12
CA PHE A 71 -6.55 2.74 30.86
C PHE A 71 -7.50 2.93 29.65
N PRO A 72 -7.75 4.19 29.26
CA PRO A 72 -8.74 4.50 28.23
C PRO A 72 -8.26 4.09 26.82
N VAL A 73 -8.97 3.16 26.18
CA VAL A 73 -8.88 2.91 24.73
C VAL A 73 -10.14 3.48 24.08
N ASP A 74 -9.99 4.51 23.25
CA ASP A 74 -11.11 5.17 22.57
C ASP A 74 -11.53 4.36 21.33
N SER A 75 -12.41 3.37 21.55
CA SER A 75 -12.98 2.52 20.51
C SER A 75 -14.47 2.28 20.74
N LEU A 76 -15.20 1.92 19.67
CA LEU A 76 -16.63 1.61 19.75
C LEU A 76 -16.87 0.37 20.61
N ASP A 77 -16.00 -0.64 20.48
CA ASP A 77 -16.02 -1.88 21.27
C ASP A 77 -15.84 -1.60 22.78
N THR A 78 -15.09 -0.56 23.13
CA THR A 78 -14.93 -0.12 24.52
C THR A 78 -16.24 0.43 25.09
N ALA A 79 -17.01 1.19 24.31
CA ALA A 79 -18.30 1.74 24.75
C ALA A 79 -19.33 0.62 24.97
N GLU A 80 -19.41 -0.35 24.06
CA GLU A 80 -20.26 -1.53 24.21
C GLU A 80 -19.86 -2.36 25.45
N THR A 81 -18.56 -2.56 25.66
CA THR A 81 -18.03 -3.27 26.83
C THR A 81 -18.41 -2.56 28.14
N ILE A 82 -18.35 -1.22 28.18
CA ILE A 82 -18.78 -0.43 29.34
C ILE A 82 -20.28 -0.60 29.60
N ASN A 83 -21.12 -0.59 28.55
CA ASN A 83 -22.57 -0.76 28.69
C ASN A 83 -22.94 -2.17 29.21
N VAL A 84 -22.31 -3.21 28.68
CA VAL A 84 -22.49 -4.60 29.16
C VAL A 84 -22.02 -4.74 30.61
N LEU A 85 -20.90 -4.10 30.95
CA LEU A 85 -20.38 -4.10 32.32
C LEU A 85 -21.33 -3.36 33.28
N LEU A 86 -21.89 -2.23 32.87
CA LEU A 86 -22.87 -1.45 33.64
C LEU A 86 -24.13 -2.28 33.95
N GLU A 87 -24.67 -2.98 32.96
CA GLU A 87 -25.83 -3.86 33.15
C GLU A 87 -25.51 -5.00 34.13
N ARG A 88 -24.42 -5.73 33.87
CA ARG A 88 -24.00 -6.87 34.70
C ARG A 88 -23.68 -6.47 36.14
N GLY A 89 -22.87 -5.44 36.34
CA GLY A 89 -22.46 -5.01 37.67
C GLY A 89 -23.60 -4.40 38.48
N SER A 90 -24.54 -3.69 37.83
CA SER A 90 -25.73 -3.15 38.50
C SER A 90 -26.69 -4.25 38.92
N GLU A 91 -26.86 -5.28 38.09
CA GLU A 91 -27.65 -6.46 38.45
C GLU A 91 -27.02 -7.20 39.63
N GLN A 92 -25.70 -7.44 39.58
CA GLN A 92 -24.94 -8.07 40.66
C GLN A 92 -25.06 -7.28 41.98
N ALA A 93 -24.86 -5.96 41.94
CA ALA A 93 -24.94 -5.10 43.12
C ALA A 93 -26.36 -5.05 43.73
N SER A 94 -27.40 -4.99 42.88
CA SER A 94 -28.79 -4.92 43.35
C SER A 94 -29.27 -6.20 44.05
N LYS A 95 -28.70 -7.36 43.70
CA LYS A 95 -29.07 -8.67 44.25
C LYS A 95 -28.18 -9.12 45.41
N LEU A 96 -27.05 -8.44 45.65
CA LEU A 96 -26.06 -8.89 46.63
C LEU A 96 -26.47 -8.57 48.07
N LEU A 97 -27.16 -7.46 48.31
CA LEU A 97 -27.61 -7.05 49.64
C LEU A 97 -29.14 -7.01 49.72
N PRO A 98 -29.75 -7.38 50.87
CA PRO A 98 -29.11 -7.69 52.16
C PRO A 98 -28.49 -9.09 52.27
N ALA A 99 -27.49 -9.25 53.13
CA ALA A 99 -26.78 -10.52 53.33
C ALA A 99 -27.66 -11.62 53.97
N PRO A 100 -27.56 -12.89 53.52
CA PRO A 100 -28.32 -14.01 54.08
C PRO A 100 -27.83 -14.43 55.48
N GLU A 101 -28.65 -15.20 56.20
CA GLU A 101 -28.36 -15.68 57.57
C GLU A 101 -27.03 -16.45 57.65
N GLY A 102 -26.67 -17.22 56.60
CA GLY A 102 -25.42 -17.96 56.52
C GLY A 102 -24.15 -17.14 56.22
N ALA A 103 -24.26 -15.84 55.92
CA ALA A 103 -23.12 -15.01 55.54
C ALA A 103 -22.14 -14.80 56.72
N SER A 104 -20.84 -14.92 56.44
CA SER A 104 -19.80 -14.55 57.41
C SER A 104 -19.60 -13.05 57.46
N ALA A 105 -19.29 -12.50 58.63
CA ALA A 105 -19.04 -11.07 58.82
C ALA A 105 -18.04 -10.47 57.80
N ASP A 106 -16.94 -11.17 57.52
CA ASP A 106 -15.93 -10.76 56.52
C ASP A 106 -16.51 -10.63 55.10
N ALA A 107 -17.33 -11.60 54.68
CA ALA A 107 -17.99 -11.59 53.38
C ALA A 107 -19.02 -10.47 53.28
N THR A 108 -19.73 -10.16 54.38
CA THR A 108 -20.68 -9.04 54.44
C THR A 108 -19.96 -7.70 54.27
N THR A 109 -18.85 -7.49 54.98
CA THR A 109 -18.04 -6.27 54.85
C THR A 109 -17.47 -6.11 53.44
N ARG A 110 -16.99 -7.19 52.82
CA ARG A 110 -16.54 -7.18 51.42
C ARG A 110 -17.66 -6.86 50.44
N ALA A 111 -18.85 -7.44 50.64
CA ALA A 111 -20.01 -7.18 49.80
C ALA A 111 -20.46 -5.71 49.88
N GLU A 112 -20.52 -5.13 51.10
CA GLU A 112 -20.82 -3.72 51.31
C GLU A 112 -19.78 -2.80 50.64
N ALA A 113 -18.49 -3.11 50.79
CA ALA A 113 -17.41 -2.36 50.15
C ALA A 113 -17.46 -2.46 48.61
N ALA A 114 -17.72 -3.65 48.06
CA ALA A 114 -17.84 -3.87 46.62
C ALA A 114 -19.05 -3.14 46.03
N VAL A 115 -20.20 -3.14 46.72
CA VAL A 115 -21.39 -2.40 46.31
C VAL A 115 -21.12 -0.89 46.32
N HIS A 116 -20.46 -0.36 47.35
CA HIS A 116 -20.09 1.05 47.41
C HIS A 116 -19.12 1.44 46.28
N ALA A 117 -18.04 0.67 46.08
CA ALA A 117 -17.08 0.91 45.02
C ALA A 117 -17.74 0.84 43.62
N TRP A 118 -18.68 -0.09 43.42
CA TRP A 118 -19.45 -0.17 42.19
C TRP A 118 -20.32 1.07 41.97
N GLN A 119 -21.01 1.58 43.00
CA GLN A 119 -21.84 2.78 42.88
C GLN A 119 -21.04 4.01 42.45
N GLU A 120 -19.84 4.21 43.00
CA GLU A 120 -18.95 5.30 42.62
C GLU A 120 -18.50 5.19 41.16
N LEU A 121 -18.06 3.99 40.75
CA LEU A 121 -17.59 3.76 39.37
C LEU A 121 -18.75 3.84 38.36
N ALA A 122 -19.89 3.23 38.66
CA ALA A 122 -21.08 3.22 37.81
C ALA A 122 -21.62 4.63 37.52
N ALA A 123 -21.40 5.61 38.41
CA ALA A 123 -21.76 7.00 38.16
C ALA A 123 -20.88 7.67 37.08
N THR A 124 -19.65 7.20 36.87
CA THR A 124 -18.67 7.81 35.95
C THR A 124 -18.59 7.12 34.59
N LEU A 125 -18.88 5.82 34.54
CA LEU A 125 -18.82 5.00 33.33
C LEU A 125 -19.72 5.49 32.17
N PRO A 126 -20.95 6.02 32.38
CA PRO A 126 -21.78 6.52 31.27
C PRO A 126 -21.17 7.71 30.52
N ALA A 127 -20.59 8.67 31.25
CA ALA A 127 -19.88 9.80 30.63
C ALA A 127 -18.67 9.32 29.83
N ARG A 128 -17.99 8.27 30.31
CA ARG A 128 -16.86 7.65 29.61
C ARG A 128 -17.31 6.92 28.35
N ALA A 129 -18.41 6.17 28.38
CA ALA A 129 -18.97 5.50 27.22
C ALA A 129 -19.35 6.53 26.12
N SER A 130 -20.02 7.62 26.51
CA SER A 130 -20.34 8.73 25.59
C SER A 130 -19.08 9.34 24.96
N GLY A 131 -18.03 9.58 25.75
CA GLY A 131 -16.76 10.09 25.25
C GLY A 131 -16.06 9.13 24.26
N CYS A 132 -16.16 7.82 24.48
CA CYS A 132 -15.63 6.82 23.54
C CYS A 132 -16.41 6.81 22.22
N GLU A 133 -17.74 6.92 22.28
CA GLU A 133 -18.59 7.03 21.08
C GLU A 133 -18.31 8.30 20.28
N GLU A 134 -18.17 9.44 20.96
CA GLU A 134 -17.83 10.72 20.32
C GLU A 134 -16.45 10.66 19.65
N ALA A 135 -15.45 10.12 20.32
CA ALA A 135 -14.11 9.93 19.76
C ALA A 135 -14.13 8.97 18.55
N ALA A 136 -14.91 7.89 18.62
CA ALA A 136 -15.08 6.96 17.51
C ALA A 136 -15.80 7.60 16.32
N ARG A 137 -16.87 8.38 16.56
CA ARG A 137 -17.58 9.15 15.53
C ARG A 137 -16.69 10.21 14.90
N ALA A 138 -15.88 10.92 15.70
CA ALA A 138 -14.90 11.88 15.19
C ALA A 138 -13.88 11.18 14.28
N LYS A 139 -13.37 10.01 14.67
CA LYS A 139 -12.45 9.20 13.86
C LYS A 139 -13.09 8.73 12.55
N LEU A 140 -14.35 8.28 12.57
CA LEU A 140 -15.10 7.89 11.37
C LEU A 140 -15.34 9.08 10.43
N HIS A 141 -15.76 10.22 10.97
CA HIS A 141 -15.93 11.45 10.19
C HIS A 141 -14.60 11.90 9.57
N MET A 142 -13.50 11.80 10.33
CA MET A 142 -12.16 12.11 9.86
C MET A 142 -11.72 11.20 8.70
N ASN A 143 -11.95 9.89 8.80
CA ASN A 143 -11.69 8.94 7.71
C ASN A 143 -12.54 9.28 6.46
N LYS A 144 -13.79 9.70 6.66
CA LYS A 144 -14.66 10.13 5.57
C LYS A 144 -14.13 11.40 4.90
N LEU A 145 -13.67 12.38 5.67
CA LEU A 145 -13.05 13.60 5.13
C LEU A 145 -11.80 13.30 4.31
N PHE A 146 -10.90 12.44 4.82
CA PHE A 146 -9.72 12.01 4.05
C PHE A 146 -10.09 11.28 2.75
N SER A 147 -11.06 10.37 2.80
CA SER A 147 -11.51 9.65 1.59
C SER A 147 -12.15 10.59 0.56
N SER A 148 -12.88 11.60 1.02
CA SER A 148 -13.54 12.59 0.18
C SER A 148 -12.51 13.52 -0.47
N TYR A 149 -11.48 13.92 0.28
CA TYR A 149 -10.36 14.70 -0.25
C TYR A 149 -9.58 13.92 -1.29
N ALA A 150 -9.23 12.66 -1.02
CA ALA A 150 -8.54 11.79 -1.98
C ALA A 150 -9.36 11.61 -3.28
N SER A 151 -10.69 11.46 -3.17
CA SER A 151 -11.57 11.39 -4.34
C SER A 151 -11.58 12.71 -5.13
N ALA A 152 -11.65 13.86 -4.46
CA ALA A 152 -11.60 15.16 -5.12
C ALA A 152 -10.26 15.39 -5.82
N ALA A 153 -9.15 15.00 -5.18
CA ALA A 153 -7.81 15.09 -5.74
C ALA A 153 -7.61 14.18 -6.96
N SER A 154 -8.14 12.95 -6.91
CA SER A 154 -8.12 12.02 -8.04
C SER A 154 -8.96 12.53 -9.21
N ALA A 155 -10.13 13.12 -8.93
CA ALA A 155 -10.99 13.71 -9.96
C ALA A 155 -10.30 14.91 -10.62
N PHE A 156 -9.68 15.78 -9.82
CA PHE A 156 -8.84 16.87 -10.30
C PHE A 156 -7.68 16.37 -11.18
N GLY A 157 -6.94 15.36 -10.73
CA GLY A 157 -5.84 14.77 -11.50
C GLY A 157 -6.30 14.22 -12.85
N SER A 158 -7.41 13.48 -12.86
CA SER A 158 -8.02 12.93 -14.09
C SER A 158 -8.48 14.04 -15.03
N TRP A 159 -9.12 15.09 -14.52
CA TRP A 159 -9.50 16.28 -15.30
C TRP A 159 -8.27 16.96 -15.91
N HIS A 160 -7.22 17.16 -15.11
CA HIS A 160 -5.98 17.80 -15.54
C HIS A 160 -5.30 17.00 -16.66
N GLU A 161 -5.17 15.67 -16.52
CA GLU A 161 -4.59 14.82 -17.56
C GLU A 161 -5.39 14.85 -18.86
N ARG A 162 -6.73 14.83 -18.78
CA ARG A 162 -7.59 14.95 -19.97
C ARG A 162 -7.38 16.27 -20.71
N LEU A 163 -7.36 17.39 -19.98
CA LEU A 163 -7.14 18.70 -20.59
C LEU A 163 -5.72 18.87 -21.11
N LEU A 164 -4.72 18.39 -20.36
CA LEU A 164 -3.35 18.42 -20.80
C LEU A 164 -3.17 17.60 -22.07
N ALA A 165 -3.75 16.40 -22.17
CA ALA A 165 -3.72 15.59 -23.37
C ALA A 165 -4.41 16.27 -24.58
N MET A 166 -5.51 17.00 -24.34
CA MET A 166 -6.19 17.77 -25.38
C MET A 166 -5.36 18.95 -25.89
N LEU A 167 -4.65 19.63 -24.99
CA LEU A 167 -3.79 20.77 -25.33
C LEU A 167 -2.39 20.35 -25.81
N SER A 168 -1.96 19.13 -25.49
CA SER A 168 -0.71 18.53 -25.95
C SER A 168 -0.88 18.03 -27.39
N MET A 169 -0.87 18.97 -28.34
CA MET A 169 -0.88 18.64 -29.77
C MET A 169 0.40 17.84 -30.13
N PRO A 170 0.31 16.78 -30.93
CA PRO A 170 1.48 16.01 -31.34
C PRO A 170 2.43 16.90 -32.16
N LEU A 171 3.72 16.93 -31.77
CA LEU A 171 4.82 17.53 -32.53
C LEU A 171 5.15 16.72 -33.80
N GLY A 172 4.14 16.44 -34.62
CA GLY A 172 4.27 15.68 -35.87
C GLY A 172 4.39 16.57 -37.09
N SER A 173 4.79 15.98 -38.22
CA SER A 173 4.96 16.66 -39.52
C SER A 173 3.65 17.15 -40.17
N ALA A 174 2.51 16.96 -39.50
CA ALA A 174 1.23 17.50 -39.94
C ALA A 174 1.08 18.86 -39.26
N ALA A 175 1.18 19.94 -40.02
CA ALA A 175 0.88 21.26 -39.53
C ALA A 175 -0.55 21.29 -38.98
N VAL A 176 -0.68 21.57 -37.68
CA VAL A 176 -1.98 21.61 -37.01
C VAL A 176 -2.73 22.85 -37.49
N ASP A 177 -3.96 22.67 -37.97
CA ASP A 177 -4.80 23.78 -38.41
C ASP A 177 -5.02 24.75 -37.23
N ALA A 178 -4.74 26.03 -37.43
CA ALA A 178 -5.01 27.07 -36.45
C ALA A 178 -6.47 27.04 -35.94
N LYS A 179 -7.42 26.60 -36.78
CA LYS A 179 -8.82 26.40 -36.38
C LYS A 179 -9.00 25.25 -35.37
N GLU A 180 -8.24 24.18 -35.50
CA GLU A 180 -8.27 23.04 -34.56
C GLU A 180 -7.67 23.45 -33.22
N VAL A 181 -6.54 24.17 -33.22
CA VAL A 181 -5.95 24.73 -31.99
C VAL A 181 -6.93 25.69 -31.31
N THR A 182 -7.57 26.58 -32.08
CA THR A 182 -8.56 27.53 -31.55
C THR A 182 -9.77 26.80 -30.93
N ARG A 183 -10.24 25.72 -31.57
CA ARG A 183 -11.32 24.89 -31.04
C ARG A 183 -10.90 24.18 -29.75
N ALA A 184 -9.69 23.61 -29.69
CA ALA A 184 -9.18 22.94 -28.50
C ALA A 184 -9.03 23.91 -27.31
N CYS A 185 -8.49 25.11 -27.54
CA CYS A 185 -8.42 26.16 -26.52
C CYS A 185 -9.80 26.57 -26.00
N ALA A 186 -10.79 26.75 -26.89
CA ALA A 186 -12.16 27.10 -26.49
C ALA A 186 -12.82 26.00 -25.62
N ILE A 187 -12.60 24.73 -25.95
CA ILE A 187 -13.08 23.60 -25.14
C ILE A 187 -12.38 23.60 -23.78
N ALA A 188 -11.06 23.82 -23.74
CA ALA A 188 -10.30 23.88 -22.51
C ALA A 188 -10.78 25.01 -21.59
N GLU A 189 -11.07 26.20 -22.13
CA GLU A 189 -11.62 27.34 -21.37
C GLU A 189 -12.95 27.00 -20.70
N VAL A 190 -13.88 26.37 -21.41
CA VAL A 190 -15.17 25.95 -20.84
C VAL A 190 -14.98 24.91 -19.72
N GLN A 191 -14.02 24.01 -19.90
CA GLN A 191 -13.69 22.94 -18.96
C GLN A 191 -12.89 23.42 -17.75
N MET A 192 -12.36 24.66 -17.73
CA MET A 192 -11.65 25.22 -16.56
C MET A 192 -12.54 25.28 -15.31
N ALA A 193 -13.84 25.53 -15.49
CA ALA A 193 -14.80 25.61 -14.40
C ALA A 193 -14.91 24.29 -13.61
N GLU A 194 -14.71 23.14 -14.26
CA GLU A 194 -14.69 21.82 -13.62
C GLU A 194 -13.48 21.68 -12.68
N GLY A 195 -12.28 22.03 -13.15
CA GLY A 195 -11.06 22.02 -12.33
C GLY A 195 -11.14 22.98 -11.14
N GLU A 196 -11.70 24.17 -11.33
CA GLU A 196 -11.94 25.14 -10.26
C GLU A 196 -12.96 24.64 -9.22
N ALA A 197 -13.97 23.88 -9.65
CA ALA A 197 -14.93 23.25 -8.75
C ALA A 197 -14.25 22.19 -7.88
N HIS A 198 -13.43 21.31 -8.49
CA HIS A 198 -12.66 20.31 -7.73
C HIS A 198 -11.68 20.95 -6.73
N LEU A 199 -10.99 22.02 -7.13
CA LEU A 199 -10.12 22.77 -6.23
C LEU A 199 -10.90 23.41 -5.06
N ARG A 200 -12.08 23.99 -5.32
CA ARG A 200 -12.95 24.53 -4.26
C ARG A 200 -13.40 23.45 -3.28
N THR A 201 -13.85 22.31 -3.77
CA THR A 201 -14.22 21.17 -2.90
C THR A 201 -13.03 20.71 -2.05
N ALA A 202 -11.83 20.63 -2.64
CA ALA A 202 -10.62 20.30 -1.89
C ALA A 202 -10.29 21.36 -0.82
N GLN A 203 -10.47 22.65 -1.11
CA GLN A 203 -10.27 23.74 -0.14
C GLN A 203 -11.28 23.70 1.01
N GLU A 204 -12.55 23.43 0.72
CA GLU A 204 -13.60 23.26 1.73
C GLU A 204 -13.29 22.10 2.66
N LEU A 205 -12.91 20.94 2.11
CA LEU A 205 -12.51 19.76 2.88
C LEU A 205 -11.28 20.04 3.74
N VAL A 206 -10.27 20.76 3.24
CA VAL A 206 -9.10 21.15 4.03
C VAL A 206 -9.45 22.12 5.16
N ARG A 207 -10.37 23.06 4.92
CA ARG A 207 -10.88 23.94 5.99
C ARG A 207 -11.65 23.16 7.05
N GLU A 208 -12.46 22.20 6.64
CA GLU A 208 -13.18 21.31 7.56
C GLU A 208 -12.17 20.47 8.37
N MET A 209 -11.17 19.85 7.74
CA MET A 209 -10.09 19.13 8.43
C MET A 209 -9.27 20.02 9.40
N ALA A 210 -9.04 21.29 9.05
CA ALA A 210 -8.34 22.25 9.90
C ALA A 210 -9.13 22.62 11.16
N SER A 211 -10.46 22.63 11.08
CA SER A 211 -11.33 22.86 12.25
C SER A 211 -11.23 21.77 13.31
N TYR A 212 -10.69 20.60 12.96
CA TYR A 212 -10.39 19.50 13.86
C TYR A 212 -8.91 19.43 14.30
N GLU A 213 -8.07 20.43 13.95
CA GLU A 213 -6.63 20.49 14.27
C GLU A 213 -5.77 19.36 13.64
N VAL A 214 -6.22 18.76 12.51
CA VAL A 214 -5.55 17.59 11.88
C VAL A 214 -5.04 17.87 10.46
N ALA A 215 -4.96 19.13 10.04
CA ALA A 215 -4.65 19.52 8.66
C ALA A 215 -3.33 18.94 8.10
N GLU A 216 -2.38 18.57 8.96
CA GLU A 216 -1.04 18.10 8.56
C GLU A 216 -0.91 16.59 8.32
N ARG A 217 -1.95 15.78 8.59
CA ARG A 217 -1.78 14.31 8.62
C ARG A 217 -2.15 13.53 7.36
N ASN A 218 -2.86 14.12 6.38
CA ASN A 218 -2.94 13.53 5.04
C ASN A 218 -3.59 14.46 3.99
N PRO A 219 -2.84 15.19 3.17
CA PRO A 219 -3.28 15.46 1.82
C PRO A 219 -2.75 14.34 0.93
N SER A 220 -3.60 13.75 0.11
CA SER A 220 -3.20 12.89 -1.02
C SER A 220 -1.96 13.42 -1.76
N ALA A 221 -1.29 12.60 -2.57
CA ALA A 221 -0.07 12.96 -3.33
C ALA A 221 -0.11 14.29 -4.11
N VAL A 222 -1.30 14.85 -4.37
CA VAL A 222 -1.50 16.19 -4.94
C VAL A 222 -1.95 17.15 -3.84
N SER A 223 -1.10 18.13 -3.51
CA SER A 223 -1.44 19.18 -2.54
C SER A 223 -2.35 20.26 -3.14
N LEU A 224 -2.99 21.09 -2.29
CA LEU A 224 -3.74 22.27 -2.77
C LEU A 224 -2.86 23.24 -3.57
N ALA A 225 -1.58 23.35 -3.20
CA ALA A 225 -0.60 24.14 -3.94
C ALA A 225 -0.38 23.54 -5.34
N ASP A 226 -0.20 22.22 -5.43
CA ASP A 226 -0.03 21.53 -6.72
C ASP A 226 -1.25 21.67 -7.61
N MET A 227 -2.47 21.53 -7.07
CA MET A 227 -3.69 21.74 -7.83
C MET A 227 -3.78 23.18 -8.38
N SER A 228 -3.43 24.17 -7.55
CA SER A 228 -3.44 25.57 -7.97
C SER A 228 -2.40 25.83 -9.08
N VAL A 229 -1.18 25.32 -8.92
CA VAL A 229 -0.11 25.43 -9.91
C VAL A 229 -0.50 24.76 -11.23
N ARG A 230 -1.08 23.55 -11.18
CA ARG A 230 -1.52 22.81 -12.38
C ARG A 230 -2.64 23.52 -13.13
N LEU A 231 -3.55 24.16 -12.40
CA LEU A 231 -4.64 24.95 -13.00
C LEU A 231 -4.10 26.21 -13.69
N GLU A 232 -3.14 26.89 -13.05
CA GLU A 232 -2.46 28.04 -13.64
C GLU A 232 -1.62 27.67 -14.87
N GLN A 233 -0.91 26.53 -14.81
CA GLN A 233 -0.18 25.97 -15.95
C GLN A 233 -1.09 25.74 -17.14
N LEU A 234 -2.27 25.12 -16.95
CA LEU A 234 -3.22 24.90 -18.04
C LEU A 234 -3.74 26.20 -18.65
N ARG A 235 -3.99 27.23 -17.83
CA ARG A 235 -4.37 28.57 -18.33
C ARG A 235 -3.26 29.19 -19.17
N ASN A 236 -2.02 29.10 -18.72
CA ASN A 236 -0.87 29.65 -19.46
C ASN A 236 -0.67 28.92 -20.79
N VAL A 237 -0.72 27.58 -20.79
CA VAL A 237 -0.61 26.76 -22.02
C VAL A 237 -1.74 27.12 -23.00
N ALA A 238 -2.98 27.22 -22.54
CA ALA A 238 -4.11 27.59 -23.40
C ALA A 238 -3.94 28.99 -24.02
N GLN A 239 -3.47 29.97 -23.23
CA GLN A 239 -3.19 31.33 -23.70
C GLN A 239 -2.05 31.39 -24.71
N GLU A 240 -0.96 30.65 -24.48
CA GLU A 240 0.18 30.59 -25.40
C GLU A 240 -0.21 29.92 -26.71
N LEU A 241 -0.94 28.81 -26.66
CA LEU A 241 -1.47 28.14 -27.86
C LEU A 241 -2.42 29.04 -28.64
N HIS A 242 -3.29 29.79 -27.95
CA HIS A 242 -4.18 30.74 -28.60
C HIS A 242 -3.40 31.86 -29.30
N ARG A 243 -2.36 32.41 -28.65
CA ARG A 243 -1.48 33.42 -29.24
C ARG A 243 -0.70 32.87 -30.44
N ALA A 244 -0.18 31.65 -30.33
CA ALA A 244 0.54 30.98 -31.41
C ALA A 244 -0.37 30.72 -32.62
N ALA A 245 -1.61 30.27 -32.40
CA ALA A 245 -2.59 30.04 -33.46
C ALA A 245 -2.98 31.35 -34.20
N GLN A 246 -3.07 32.47 -33.48
CA GLN A 246 -3.34 33.79 -34.09
C GLN A 246 -2.16 34.32 -34.93
N GLN A 247 -0.93 33.96 -34.56
CA GLN A 247 0.30 34.40 -35.22
C GLN A 247 0.75 33.44 -36.33
N ALA A 248 0.15 32.25 -36.42
CA ALA A 248 0.51 31.25 -37.41
C ALA A 248 0.21 31.75 -38.84
N PRO A 249 1.17 31.69 -39.77
CA PRO A 249 0.89 31.98 -41.17
C PRO A 249 -0.14 30.99 -41.72
N PRO A 250 -1.00 31.40 -42.67
CA PRO A 250 -1.97 30.50 -43.26
C PRO A 250 -1.26 29.32 -43.90
N LEU A 251 -1.68 28.11 -43.53
CA LEU A 251 -1.26 26.88 -44.18
C LEU A 251 -1.62 26.98 -45.67
N MET A 252 -0.60 27.08 -46.51
CA MET A 252 -0.78 27.12 -47.96
C MET A 252 -1.24 25.73 -48.41
N ASP A 253 -2.46 25.66 -48.93
CA ASP A 253 -2.97 24.45 -49.55
C ASP A 253 -2.10 24.12 -50.78
N HIS A 254 -1.44 22.96 -50.75
CA HIS A 254 -0.60 22.47 -51.84
C HIS A 254 -1.44 21.83 -52.96
N THR A 255 -2.74 21.55 -52.70
CA THR A 255 -3.67 20.92 -53.64
C THR A 255 -3.77 21.63 -55.00
N PRO A 256 -3.81 22.98 -55.08
CA PRO A 256 -3.84 23.68 -56.38
C PRO A 256 -2.55 23.48 -57.18
N VAL A 257 -1.39 23.43 -56.52
CA VAL A 257 -0.07 23.23 -57.17
C VAL A 257 0.05 21.78 -57.64
N VAL A 258 -0.30 20.81 -56.79
CA VAL A 258 -0.34 19.39 -57.15
C VAL A 258 -1.36 19.13 -58.27
N SER A 259 -2.52 19.79 -58.25
CA SER A 259 -3.52 19.72 -59.32
C SER A 259 -3.00 20.29 -60.64
N ALA A 260 -2.26 21.41 -60.61
CA ALA A 260 -1.65 21.99 -61.79
C ALA A 260 -0.53 21.12 -62.36
N LEU A 261 0.34 20.55 -61.52
CA LEU A 261 1.36 19.58 -61.92
C LEU A 261 0.71 18.33 -62.53
N ASN A 262 -0.35 17.80 -61.93
CA ASN A 262 -1.09 16.66 -62.47
C ASN A 262 -1.74 16.96 -63.83
N LYS A 263 -2.31 18.16 -64.03
CA LYS A 263 -2.82 18.60 -65.34
C LYS A 263 -1.70 18.74 -66.37
N LEU A 264 -0.52 19.20 -65.95
CA LEU A 264 0.65 19.30 -66.83
C LEU A 264 1.11 17.91 -67.30
N ALA A 265 1.13 16.91 -66.39
CA ALA A 265 1.39 15.51 -66.75
C ALA A 265 0.37 14.93 -67.74
N GLU A 266 -0.88 15.41 -67.71
CA GLU A 266 -1.94 14.98 -68.65
C GLU A 266 -1.86 15.69 -70.01
N SER A 267 -1.27 16.89 -70.06
CA SER A 267 -1.27 17.77 -71.23
C SER A 267 -0.15 17.51 -72.25
N ASP A 268 0.80 16.62 -71.95
CA ASP A 268 1.95 16.36 -72.83
C ASP A 268 1.55 15.51 -74.07
N PRO A 269 1.67 16.04 -75.30
CA PRO A 269 1.33 15.33 -76.54
C PRO A 269 2.39 14.29 -76.97
N ALA A 270 3.45 14.05 -76.18
CA ALA A 270 4.51 13.09 -76.50
C ALA A 270 4.11 11.60 -76.38
N SER A 271 2.88 11.28 -75.95
CA SER A 271 2.34 9.92 -76.09
C SER A 271 1.77 9.70 -77.50
N SER A 272 2.66 9.33 -78.43
CA SER A 272 2.31 8.92 -79.78
C SER A 272 1.20 7.85 -79.80
N PRO A 273 0.21 7.90 -80.72
CA PRO A 273 -0.90 6.97 -80.75
C PRO A 273 -0.47 5.65 -81.40
N SER A 274 0.08 4.71 -80.62
CA SER A 274 0.24 3.34 -81.12
C SER A 274 -0.10 2.29 -80.06
N ARG A 275 -1.35 1.83 -80.12
CA ARG A 275 -1.78 0.42 -80.26
C ARG A 275 -3.15 0.24 -79.62
N ARG A 276 -4.14 -0.03 -80.48
CA ARG A 276 -5.47 -0.50 -80.07
C ARG A 276 -5.36 -1.86 -79.36
N SER A 277 -6.03 -1.91 -78.21
CA SER A 277 -6.85 -3.00 -77.65
C SER A 277 -6.27 -4.41 -77.51
N SER A 278 -6.27 -4.92 -76.27
CA SER A 278 -7.00 -6.17 -75.97
C SER A 278 -7.28 -6.32 -74.46
N PHE A 279 -8.56 -6.58 -74.17
CA PHE A 279 -9.16 -7.33 -73.06
C PHE A 279 -8.57 -7.26 -71.63
N GLY A 280 -9.36 -6.67 -70.73
CA GLY A 280 -9.77 -7.26 -69.44
C GLY A 280 -8.69 -7.65 -68.44
N LEU A 281 -8.35 -6.73 -67.53
CA LEU A 281 -8.21 -6.94 -66.08
C LEU A 281 -8.03 -5.55 -65.44
N MET A 282 -8.62 -5.31 -64.26
CA MET A 282 -8.54 -4.05 -63.52
C MET A 282 -7.09 -3.58 -63.38
N LYS A 283 -6.68 -2.57 -64.18
CA LYS A 283 -5.41 -1.87 -63.97
C LYS A 283 -5.59 -0.87 -62.83
N LYS A 284 -4.86 -1.09 -61.74
CA LYS A 284 -4.55 -0.03 -60.76
C LYS A 284 -4.05 1.19 -61.54
N SER A 285 -4.62 2.35 -61.26
CA SER A 285 -4.14 3.66 -61.73
C SER A 285 -2.63 3.74 -61.49
N SER A 286 -1.82 3.69 -62.54
CA SER A 286 -0.39 3.97 -62.44
C SER A 286 -0.21 5.41 -61.97
N ALA A 287 0.72 5.66 -61.05
CA ALA A 287 1.07 7.02 -60.63
C ALA A 287 1.35 7.89 -61.86
N LYS A 288 0.74 9.07 -61.95
CA LYS A 288 0.99 10.00 -63.04
C LYS A 288 2.42 10.51 -62.91
N THR A 289 3.20 10.43 -63.98
CA THR A 289 4.61 10.82 -63.99
C THR A 289 4.83 11.91 -65.01
N LEU A 290 5.67 12.89 -64.68
CA LEU A 290 5.85 14.12 -65.44
C LEU A 290 7.30 14.22 -65.94
N PRO A 291 7.55 14.36 -67.25
CA PRO A 291 8.91 14.41 -67.77
C PRO A 291 9.60 15.73 -67.39
N PRO A 292 10.90 15.72 -67.07
CA PRO A 292 11.63 16.93 -66.68
C PRO A 292 11.49 18.10 -67.66
N SER A 293 11.52 17.79 -68.97
CA SER A 293 11.39 18.77 -70.04
C SER A 293 10.03 19.48 -70.09
N ALA A 294 8.96 18.84 -69.62
CA ALA A 294 7.64 19.46 -69.56
C ALA A 294 7.58 20.53 -68.44
N VAL A 295 8.29 20.32 -67.33
CA VAL A 295 8.45 21.35 -66.29
C VAL A 295 9.29 22.50 -66.80
N ASP A 296 10.44 22.21 -67.42
CA ASP A 296 11.37 23.23 -67.93
C ASP A 296 10.73 24.14 -68.99
N ALA A 297 9.77 23.62 -69.77
CA ALA A 297 9.04 24.37 -70.78
C ALA A 297 7.83 25.16 -70.21
N ALA A 298 7.19 24.66 -69.15
CA ALA A 298 5.93 25.21 -68.65
C ALA A 298 6.09 26.23 -67.53
N VAL A 299 7.21 26.20 -66.79
CA VAL A 299 7.47 27.13 -65.67
C VAL A 299 8.83 27.81 -65.80
N PRO A 300 8.99 29.04 -65.25
CA PRO A 300 10.26 29.76 -65.28
C PRO A 300 11.42 28.95 -64.69
N SER A 301 12.63 29.11 -65.22
CA SER A 301 13.80 28.30 -64.88
C SER A 301 14.11 28.18 -63.39
N ALA A 302 13.92 29.25 -62.62
CA ALA A 302 14.10 29.24 -61.17
C ALA A 302 13.09 28.33 -60.44
N HIS A 303 11.85 28.27 -60.91
CA HIS A 303 10.80 27.41 -60.35
C HIS A 303 10.95 25.96 -60.81
N ALA A 304 11.40 25.74 -62.05
CA ALA A 304 11.73 24.41 -62.55
C ALA A 304 12.85 23.77 -61.71
N ALA A 305 13.93 24.51 -61.43
CA ALA A 305 15.03 24.03 -60.59
C ALA A 305 14.57 23.61 -59.18
N PHE A 306 13.66 24.38 -58.57
CA PHE A 306 13.07 24.05 -57.28
C PHE A 306 12.21 22.78 -57.34
N LEU A 307 11.31 22.66 -58.32
CA LEU A 307 10.47 21.47 -58.50
C LEU A 307 11.29 20.20 -58.76
N HIS A 308 12.41 20.31 -59.48
CA HIS A 308 13.35 19.19 -59.68
C HIS A 308 14.04 18.73 -58.40
N ALA A 309 14.23 19.63 -57.44
CA ALA A 309 14.86 19.34 -56.15
C ALA A 309 13.88 18.71 -55.16
N GLU A 310 12.62 19.16 -55.17
CA GLU A 310 11.62 18.79 -54.16
C GLU A 310 10.71 17.62 -54.56
N LEU A 311 10.56 17.33 -55.86
CA LEU A 311 9.75 16.19 -56.33
C LEU A 311 10.57 14.90 -56.36
N GLN A 312 9.95 13.80 -55.92
CA GLN A 312 10.52 12.46 -56.04
C GLN A 312 10.61 12.03 -57.52
N LYS A 313 11.71 11.36 -57.88
CA LYS A 313 11.94 10.80 -59.22
C LYS A 313 11.75 9.29 -59.23
N VAL A 314 11.01 8.78 -60.20
CA VAL A 314 10.84 7.35 -60.48
C VAL A 314 11.13 7.12 -61.96
N ASN A 315 12.13 6.30 -62.29
CA ASN A 315 12.58 6.08 -63.67
C ASN A 315 12.85 7.39 -64.45
N GLU A 316 13.59 8.33 -63.85
CA GLU A 316 13.90 9.66 -64.41
C GLU A 316 12.68 10.59 -64.65
N MET A 317 11.48 10.20 -64.20
CA MET A 317 10.27 11.01 -64.28
C MET A 317 9.88 11.56 -62.90
N LEU A 318 9.38 12.79 -62.87
CA LEU A 318 8.93 13.46 -61.64
C LEU A 318 7.54 12.96 -61.22
N VAL A 319 7.29 12.82 -59.92
CA VAL A 319 5.99 12.39 -59.37
C VAL A 319 5.26 13.59 -58.75
N PRO A 320 4.22 14.15 -59.37
CA PRO A 320 3.50 15.34 -58.87
C PRO A 320 2.97 15.22 -57.44
N ASP A 321 2.46 14.05 -57.07
CA ASP A 321 1.85 13.79 -55.76
C ASP A 321 2.87 13.69 -54.62
N SER A 322 4.18 13.77 -54.93
CA SER A 322 5.27 13.70 -53.94
C SER A 322 5.73 15.06 -53.40
N PHE A 323 5.12 16.16 -53.88
CA PHE A 323 5.51 17.51 -53.52
C PHE A 323 5.28 17.81 -52.04
N ASP A 324 6.36 18.09 -51.31
CA ASP A 324 6.31 18.58 -49.93
C ASP A 324 6.77 20.04 -49.89
N PRO A 325 5.92 20.99 -49.46
CA PRO A 325 6.31 22.39 -49.36
C PRO A 325 7.30 22.69 -48.20
N PHE A 326 7.55 21.76 -47.27
CA PHE A 326 8.41 21.97 -46.10
C PHE A 326 9.40 20.80 -45.89
N PRO A 327 10.33 20.57 -46.84
CA PRO A 327 11.31 19.48 -46.78
C PRO A 327 12.28 19.57 -45.58
N ALA A 328 12.45 20.76 -45.00
CA ALA A 328 13.30 21.00 -43.84
C ALA A 328 12.79 20.28 -42.57
N ASP A 329 11.47 20.06 -42.44
CA ASP A 329 10.85 19.39 -41.29
C ASP A 329 11.10 17.88 -41.28
N ARG A 330 11.64 17.34 -42.38
CA ARG A 330 12.06 15.93 -42.52
C ARG A 330 13.52 15.70 -42.13
N GLN A 331 14.28 16.75 -41.78
CA GLN A 331 15.65 16.54 -41.35
C GLN A 331 15.66 15.78 -40.02
N PRO A 332 16.35 14.63 -39.92
CA PRO A 332 16.42 13.88 -38.68
C PRO A 332 17.09 14.75 -37.60
N LEU A 333 16.35 15.05 -36.53
CA LEU A 333 16.90 15.69 -35.34
C LEU A 333 18.08 14.84 -34.86
N LYS A 334 19.27 15.46 -34.80
CA LYS A 334 20.48 14.82 -34.31
C LYS A 334 20.24 14.41 -32.84
N PRO A 335 20.28 13.12 -32.47
CA PRO A 335 20.05 12.70 -31.10
C PRO A 335 21.10 13.34 -30.19
N LEU A 336 20.65 14.05 -29.15
CA LEU A 336 21.52 14.44 -28.05
C LEU A 336 21.93 13.17 -27.31
N ALA A 337 23.24 12.93 -27.23
CA ALA A 337 23.77 11.86 -26.42
C ALA A 337 23.36 12.10 -24.97
N LEU A 338 22.61 11.15 -24.39
CA LEU A 338 22.31 11.18 -22.97
C LEU A 338 23.63 11.13 -22.19
N PRO A 339 23.75 11.89 -21.09
CA PRO A 339 24.98 11.95 -20.33
C PRO A 339 25.32 10.56 -19.78
N THR A 340 26.55 10.11 -20.04
CA THR A 340 27.17 8.93 -19.40
C THR A 340 27.50 9.26 -17.95
N VAL A 341 26.47 9.47 -17.13
CA VAL A 341 26.61 9.39 -15.67
C VAL A 341 26.60 7.90 -15.34
N ALA A 342 27.61 7.42 -14.61
CA ALA A 342 27.61 6.06 -14.09
C ALA A 342 26.30 5.86 -13.30
N LEU A 343 25.54 4.83 -13.64
CA LEU A 343 24.27 4.54 -12.97
C LEU A 343 24.56 4.27 -11.48
N ASP A 344 24.06 5.14 -10.61
CA ASP A 344 24.12 4.90 -9.17
C ASP A 344 23.21 3.72 -8.83
N CYS A 345 23.81 2.55 -8.61
CA CYS A 345 23.10 1.31 -8.32
C CYS A 345 22.32 1.40 -7.00
N HIS A 346 22.73 2.24 -6.05
CA HIS A 346 22.01 2.46 -4.81
C HIS A 346 20.73 3.27 -5.04
N ALA A 347 20.83 4.42 -5.72
CA ALA A 347 19.66 5.22 -6.11
C ALA A 347 18.70 4.43 -7.00
N HIS A 348 19.24 3.62 -7.90
CA HIS A 348 18.45 2.74 -8.74
C HIS A 348 17.73 1.63 -7.95
N GLY A 349 18.44 1.02 -7.00
CA GLY A 349 17.86 0.03 -6.08
C GLY A 349 16.75 0.61 -5.22
N LEU A 350 16.88 1.85 -4.75
CA LEU A 350 15.81 2.56 -4.05
C LEU A 350 14.57 2.69 -4.93
N ALA A 351 14.72 3.14 -6.17
CA ALA A 351 13.61 3.27 -7.11
C ALA A 351 12.93 1.91 -7.42
N VAL A 352 13.71 0.82 -7.54
CA VAL A 352 13.15 -0.53 -7.74
C VAL A 352 12.36 -0.98 -6.51
N VAL A 353 12.94 -0.85 -5.32
CA VAL A 353 12.29 -1.24 -4.06
C VAL A 353 11.05 -0.39 -3.80
N GLU A 354 11.04 0.88 -4.18
CA GLU A 354 9.85 1.73 -4.13
C GLU A 354 8.72 1.17 -5.00
N LYS A 355 9.02 0.72 -6.23
CA LYS A 355 8.02 0.09 -7.11
C LYS A 355 7.50 -1.24 -6.54
N VAL A 356 8.37 -2.04 -5.93
CA VAL A 356 7.95 -3.25 -5.20
C VAL A 356 7.09 -2.89 -3.99
N ASN A 357 7.43 -1.83 -3.27
CA ASN A 357 6.68 -1.35 -2.11
C ASN A 357 5.29 -0.84 -2.49
N GLY A 358 5.09 -0.28 -3.68
CA GLY A 358 3.77 0.04 -4.20
C GLY A 358 2.84 -1.18 -4.20
N ALA A 359 3.33 -2.34 -4.68
CA ALA A 359 2.58 -3.59 -4.67
C ALA A 359 2.39 -4.21 -3.28
N ARG A 360 3.21 -3.82 -2.29
CA ARG A 360 3.10 -4.27 -0.90
C ARG A 360 2.14 -3.41 -0.08
N ALA A 361 2.23 -2.09 -0.22
CA ALA A 361 1.46 -1.12 0.55
C ALA A 361 0.01 -1.01 0.09
N ASP A 362 -0.23 -1.06 -1.23
CA ASP A 362 -1.56 -1.12 -1.83
C ASP A 362 -1.60 -2.20 -2.92
N PRO A 363 -1.70 -3.48 -2.53
CA PRO A 363 -1.71 -4.59 -3.48
C PRO A 363 -2.83 -4.47 -4.52
N ALA A 364 -4.05 -4.17 -4.09
CA ALA A 364 -5.21 -4.08 -4.97
C ALA A 364 -5.07 -2.92 -5.97
N GLY A 365 -4.69 -1.72 -5.51
CA GLY A 365 -4.48 -0.57 -6.38
C GLY A 365 -3.33 -0.77 -7.37
N TYR A 366 -2.23 -1.39 -6.94
CA TYR A 366 -1.14 -1.77 -7.85
C TYR A 366 -1.62 -2.75 -8.93
N GLY A 367 -2.41 -3.76 -8.54
CA GLY A 367 -2.99 -4.72 -9.47
C GLY A 367 -3.87 -4.05 -10.54
N ASP A 368 -4.74 -3.13 -10.14
CA ASP A 368 -5.60 -2.40 -11.07
C ASP A 368 -4.79 -1.48 -12.02
N ALA A 369 -3.77 -0.79 -11.49
CA ALA A 369 -2.86 0.04 -12.29
C ALA A 369 -2.08 -0.79 -13.33
N LEU A 370 -1.53 -1.94 -12.91
CA LEU A 370 -0.81 -2.84 -13.81
C LEU A 370 -1.75 -3.42 -14.89
N ALA A 371 -2.96 -3.83 -14.52
CA ALA A 371 -3.95 -4.32 -15.47
C ALA A 371 -4.33 -3.27 -16.52
N ALA A 372 -4.46 -2.00 -16.11
CA ALA A 372 -4.71 -0.89 -17.02
C ALA A 372 -3.52 -0.67 -17.97
N GLN A 373 -2.29 -0.71 -17.45
CA GLN A 373 -1.07 -0.54 -18.23
C GLN A 373 -0.85 -1.66 -19.26
N MET A 374 -1.20 -2.90 -18.91
CA MET A 374 -1.00 -4.08 -19.77
C MET A 374 -2.11 -4.28 -20.80
N ARG A 375 -3.19 -3.49 -20.75
CA ARG A 375 -4.36 -3.67 -21.61
C ARG A 375 -3.99 -3.50 -23.09
N GLY A 376 -4.22 -4.53 -23.88
CA GLY A 376 -3.92 -4.52 -25.32
C GLY A 376 -2.43 -4.61 -25.66
N CYS A 377 -1.57 -4.84 -24.67
CA CYS A 377 -0.15 -5.08 -24.87
C CYS A 377 0.16 -6.50 -25.35
N PHE A 378 -0.75 -7.46 -25.13
CA PHE A 378 -0.55 -8.85 -25.53
C PHE A 378 -1.16 -9.17 -26.90
N ASP A 379 -0.40 -9.88 -27.73
CA ASP A 379 -0.83 -10.53 -28.96
C ASP A 379 -0.42 -12.01 -28.89
N GLY A 380 -1.34 -12.83 -28.36
CA GLY A 380 -1.03 -14.18 -27.90
C GLY A 380 0.03 -14.15 -26.79
N ASN A 381 1.14 -14.85 -27.03
CA ASN A 381 2.30 -14.86 -26.13
C ASN A 381 3.29 -13.72 -26.40
N THR A 382 3.00 -12.82 -27.33
CA THR A 382 3.86 -11.70 -27.66
C THR A 382 3.44 -10.47 -26.86
N LEU A 383 4.30 -10.01 -25.94
CA LEU A 383 4.11 -8.78 -25.19
C LEU A 383 4.74 -7.60 -25.93
N LYS A 384 3.92 -6.66 -26.38
CA LYS A 384 4.34 -5.32 -26.78
C LYS A 384 4.62 -4.52 -25.51
N VAL A 385 5.90 -4.40 -25.18
CA VAL A 385 6.36 -3.79 -23.94
C VAL A 385 5.88 -2.33 -23.85
N PRO A 386 5.30 -1.89 -22.73
CA PRO A 386 4.93 -0.49 -22.56
C PRO A 386 6.13 0.44 -22.70
N ALA A 387 5.91 1.65 -23.24
CA ALA A 387 6.97 2.63 -23.43
C ALA A 387 7.70 2.99 -22.13
N SER A 388 6.99 2.99 -20.99
CA SER A 388 7.56 3.24 -19.65
C SER A 388 8.58 2.20 -19.20
N TRP A 389 8.56 1.00 -19.78
CA TRP A 389 9.51 -0.08 -19.48
C TRP A 389 10.77 0.02 -20.35
N GLY A 390 10.91 1.08 -21.16
CA GLY A 390 12.13 1.52 -21.83
C GLY A 390 12.77 0.54 -22.84
N THR A 391 12.13 -0.62 -23.09
CA THR A 391 12.60 -1.61 -24.05
C THR A 391 11.92 -1.35 -25.40
N ARG A 392 12.72 -1.12 -26.46
CA ARG A 392 12.19 -1.07 -27.83
C ARG A 392 12.11 -2.49 -28.38
N GLY A 393 10.95 -3.14 -28.28
CA GLY A 393 10.74 -4.46 -28.87
C GLY A 393 9.52 -5.21 -28.32
N ALA A 394 9.24 -6.37 -28.92
CA ALA A 394 8.27 -7.32 -28.40
C ALA A 394 8.99 -8.41 -27.59
N LEU A 395 8.45 -8.77 -26.42
CA LEU A 395 8.94 -9.87 -25.58
C LEU A 395 8.09 -11.12 -25.82
N ASN A 396 8.75 -12.27 -25.95
CA ASN A 396 8.04 -13.55 -25.95
C ASN A 396 7.82 -14.02 -24.52
N THR A 397 6.56 -14.15 -24.13
CA THR A 397 6.10 -14.68 -22.84
C THR A 397 5.74 -16.16 -22.96
N ARG A 398 5.70 -16.87 -21.84
CA ARG A 398 5.29 -18.28 -21.79
C ARG A 398 3.78 -18.42 -21.59
N GLU A 399 3.19 -17.57 -20.76
CA GLU A 399 1.78 -17.66 -20.38
C GLU A 399 0.95 -16.47 -20.88
N GLY A 400 1.61 -15.37 -21.27
CA GLY A 400 0.95 -14.20 -21.83
C GLY A 400 0.11 -13.47 -20.79
N GLU A 401 -1.04 -12.94 -21.24
CA GLU A 401 -1.95 -12.15 -20.41
C GLU A 401 -2.43 -12.92 -19.16
N ALA A 402 -2.48 -14.26 -19.22
CA ALA A 402 -2.90 -15.09 -18.09
C ALA A 402 -2.02 -14.92 -16.84
N ALA A 403 -0.71 -14.70 -17.00
CA ALA A 403 0.19 -14.45 -15.87
C ALA A 403 -0.15 -13.11 -15.18
N VAL A 404 -0.51 -12.09 -15.96
CA VAL A 404 -0.95 -10.79 -15.44
C VAL A 404 -2.28 -10.93 -14.72
N THR A 405 -3.28 -11.59 -15.32
CA THR A 405 -4.57 -11.83 -14.68
C THR A 405 -4.42 -12.61 -13.36
N SER A 406 -3.54 -13.62 -13.33
CA SER A 406 -3.21 -14.37 -12.11
C SER A 406 -2.63 -13.47 -11.02
N LEU A 407 -1.67 -12.62 -11.35
CA LEU A 407 -1.09 -11.66 -10.41
C LEU A 407 -2.15 -10.69 -9.87
N VAL A 408 -2.96 -10.09 -10.75
CA VAL A 408 -4.01 -9.13 -10.35
C VAL A 408 -5.00 -9.78 -9.40
N SER A 409 -5.40 -11.03 -9.66
CA SER A 409 -6.28 -11.77 -8.77
C SER A 409 -5.65 -12.03 -7.39
N GLU A 410 -4.37 -12.38 -7.33
CA GLU A 410 -3.66 -12.61 -6.06
C GLU A 410 -3.48 -11.31 -5.27
N LEU A 411 -3.13 -10.22 -5.95
CA LEU A 411 -2.97 -8.90 -5.35
C LEU A 411 -4.28 -8.39 -4.74
N LYS A 412 -5.42 -8.61 -5.41
CA LYS A 412 -6.75 -8.27 -4.85
C LYS A 412 -7.11 -9.05 -3.59
N ALA A 413 -6.57 -10.26 -3.43
CA ALA A 413 -6.76 -11.08 -2.23
C ALA A 413 -5.69 -10.84 -1.16
N THR A 414 -4.65 -10.05 -1.46
CA THR A 414 -3.50 -9.85 -0.59
C THR A 414 -3.71 -8.63 0.31
N PRO A 415 -3.63 -8.76 1.65
CA PRO A 415 -3.67 -7.61 2.54
C PRO A 415 -2.39 -6.79 2.40
N ALA A 416 -2.47 -5.50 2.74
CA ALA A 416 -1.32 -4.61 2.77
C ALA A 416 -0.19 -5.16 3.68
N ARG A 417 1.05 -5.00 3.23
CA ARG A 417 2.26 -5.54 3.87
C ARG A 417 3.20 -4.41 4.25
N LYS A 418 4.04 -4.65 5.27
CA LYS A 418 5.12 -3.72 5.63
C LYS A 418 6.04 -3.48 4.43
N VAL A 419 6.40 -2.23 4.21
CA VAL A 419 7.34 -1.83 3.15
C VAL A 419 8.73 -2.41 3.41
N LEU A 420 9.42 -2.77 2.34
CA LEU A 420 10.80 -3.20 2.36
C LEU A 420 11.73 -1.99 2.43
N ARG A 421 12.76 -2.08 3.26
CA ARG A 421 13.82 -1.08 3.32
C ARG A 421 15.09 -1.61 2.68
N LEU A 422 15.76 -0.77 1.90
CA LEU A 422 17.03 -1.11 1.29
C LEU A 422 18.17 -1.09 2.34
N VAL A 423 18.96 -2.15 2.41
CA VAL A 423 20.12 -2.27 3.31
C VAL A 423 21.39 -2.38 2.47
N PRO A 424 22.38 -1.48 2.64
CA PRO A 424 23.59 -1.46 1.81
C PRO A 424 24.36 -2.80 1.79
N ALA A 425 24.45 -3.48 2.93
CA ALA A 425 25.12 -4.78 3.03
C ALA A 425 24.41 -5.87 2.22
N LEU A 426 23.07 -5.87 2.18
CA LEU A 426 22.30 -6.76 1.30
C LEU A 426 22.48 -6.37 -0.16
N SER A 427 22.54 -5.07 -0.49
CA SER A 427 22.82 -4.62 -1.86
C SER A 427 24.19 -5.09 -2.34
N ALA A 428 25.21 -5.08 -1.48
CA ALA A 428 26.51 -5.64 -1.82
C ALA A 428 26.46 -7.16 -2.09
N ALA A 429 25.63 -7.91 -1.36
CA ALA A 429 25.42 -9.34 -1.62
C ALA A 429 24.64 -9.59 -2.93
N ALA A 430 23.60 -8.78 -3.19
CA ALA A 430 22.82 -8.82 -4.42
C ALA A 430 23.68 -8.46 -5.64
N GLN A 431 24.52 -7.44 -5.51
CA GLN A 431 25.46 -7.03 -6.56
C GLN A 431 26.47 -8.13 -6.87
N GLN A 432 27.03 -8.79 -5.85
CA GLN A 432 27.91 -9.94 -6.08
C GLN A 432 27.19 -11.04 -6.89
N LEU A 433 25.93 -11.38 -6.58
CA LEU A 433 25.20 -12.35 -7.38
C LEU A 433 24.94 -11.85 -8.80
N ALA A 434 24.61 -10.57 -8.98
CA ALA A 434 24.41 -10.00 -10.30
C ALA A 434 25.69 -10.12 -11.15
N ASP A 435 26.85 -9.83 -10.58
CA ASP A 435 28.15 -9.95 -11.23
C ASP A 435 28.50 -11.43 -11.53
N GLU A 436 28.22 -12.35 -10.60
CA GLU A 436 28.41 -13.80 -10.78
C GLU A 436 27.54 -14.33 -11.93
N LEU A 437 26.27 -13.91 -12.00
CA LEU A 437 25.34 -14.29 -13.07
C LEU A 437 25.70 -13.66 -14.41
N ALA A 438 26.30 -12.48 -14.41
CA ALA A 438 26.84 -11.83 -15.60
C ALA A 438 28.15 -12.48 -16.08
N SER A 439 28.84 -13.21 -15.22
CA SER A 439 30.13 -13.83 -15.53
C SER A 439 29.98 -15.04 -16.47
N ALA A 440 31.01 -15.27 -17.30
CA ALA A 440 31.03 -16.39 -18.23
C ALA A 440 31.14 -17.77 -17.55
N SER A 441 31.51 -17.83 -16.26
CA SER A 441 31.68 -19.09 -15.53
C SER A 441 30.35 -19.70 -15.10
N GLY A 442 29.28 -18.89 -15.00
CA GLY A 442 27.98 -19.30 -14.49
C GLY A 442 27.98 -19.85 -13.06
N THR A 443 29.10 -19.72 -12.34
CA THR A 443 29.25 -20.24 -10.98
C THR A 443 28.75 -19.19 -10.00
N THR A 444 27.75 -19.54 -9.20
CA THR A 444 27.19 -18.66 -8.18
C THR A 444 27.57 -19.14 -6.79
N THR A 445 27.88 -18.19 -5.92
CA THR A 445 28.09 -18.45 -4.50
C THR A 445 26.72 -18.74 -3.84
N PRO A 446 26.61 -19.60 -2.82
CA PRO A 446 25.37 -19.73 -2.06
C PRO A 446 24.99 -18.42 -1.35
N LEU A 447 23.68 -18.14 -1.21
CA LEU A 447 23.19 -16.93 -0.52
C LEU A 447 23.76 -16.80 0.89
N THR A 448 23.74 -17.87 1.68
CA THR A 448 24.25 -17.87 3.07
C THR A 448 25.71 -17.49 3.15
N GLU A 449 26.53 -17.92 2.19
CA GLU A 449 27.95 -17.59 2.11
C GLU A 449 28.17 -16.13 1.66
N ARG A 450 27.35 -15.60 0.73
CA ARG A 450 27.38 -14.17 0.41
C ARG A 450 26.95 -13.30 1.60
N LEU A 451 25.99 -13.73 2.40
CA LEU A 451 25.60 -12.97 3.59
C LEU A 451 26.65 -13.07 4.70
N ALA A 452 27.36 -14.20 4.79
CA ALA A 452 28.46 -14.40 5.73
C ALA A 452 29.59 -13.37 5.50
N GLY A 453 29.92 -12.62 6.54
CA GLY A 453 30.94 -11.57 6.48
C GLY A 453 30.41 -10.16 6.16
N ARG A 454 29.14 -10.02 5.76
CA ARG A 454 28.50 -8.71 5.55
C ARG A 454 27.59 -8.28 6.70
N GLY A 455 27.21 -9.21 7.57
CA GLY A 455 26.36 -8.98 8.72
C GLY A 455 25.76 -10.29 9.22
N THR A 456 24.76 -10.17 10.09
CA THR A 456 24.00 -11.29 10.62
C THR A 456 22.57 -11.19 10.11
N PHE A 457 22.06 -12.25 9.50
CA PHE A 457 20.64 -12.34 9.16
C PHE A 457 19.92 -13.26 10.14
N SER A 458 18.64 -12.99 10.39
CA SER A 458 17.77 -13.81 11.22
C SER A 458 16.41 -13.97 10.53
N GLY A 459 15.77 -15.12 10.70
CA GLY A 459 14.54 -15.48 10.01
C GLY A 459 14.77 -15.98 8.58
N SER A 460 13.86 -15.62 7.68
CA SER A 460 13.88 -16.07 6.29
C SER A 460 14.76 -15.16 5.43
N ALA A 461 15.41 -15.74 4.42
CA ALA A 461 16.13 -14.99 3.38
C ALA A 461 15.86 -15.63 2.02
N GLY A 462 15.91 -14.83 0.96
CA GLY A 462 15.61 -15.30 -0.40
C GLY A 462 16.06 -14.31 -1.46
N GLU A 463 16.03 -14.74 -2.72
CA GLU A 463 16.47 -13.92 -3.85
C GLU A 463 15.47 -14.00 -5.00
N ALA A 464 15.28 -12.87 -5.65
CA ALA A 464 14.52 -12.76 -6.88
C ALA A 464 15.42 -12.20 -7.98
N VAL A 465 15.39 -12.82 -9.16
CA VAL A 465 16.27 -12.49 -10.29
C VAL A 465 15.43 -12.21 -11.52
N VAL A 466 15.77 -11.15 -12.25
CA VAL A 466 15.18 -10.81 -13.55
C VAL A 466 16.27 -10.39 -14.54
N TYR A 467 16.07 -10.73 -15.80
CA TYR A 467 17.03 -10.48 -16.89
C TYR A 467 16.44 -9.54 -17.94
N GLY A 468 17.31 -8.82 -18.64
CA GLY A 468 16.94 -8.04 -19.84
C GLY A 468 16.07 -6.81 -19.61
N VAL A 469 15.96 -6.37 -18.36
CA VAL A 469 15.23 -5.17 -17.99
C VAL A 469 16.01 -4.40 -16.92
N ARG A 470 15.94 -3.07 -16.97
CA ARG A 470 16.61 -2.17 -16.01
C ARG A 470 15.67 -1.14 -15.43
N GLN A 471 14.54 -0.85 -16.08
CA GLN A 471 13.65 0.20 -15.65
C GLN A 471 12.97 -0.23 -14.34
N PRO A 472 12.99 0.59 -13.27
CA PRO A 472 12.53 0.16 -11.95
C PRO A 472 11.13 -0.45 -11.92
N GLU A 473 10.22 0.17 -12.66
CA GLU A 473 8.83 -0.29 -12.79
C GLU A 473 8.74 -1.65 -13.50
N ALA A 474 9.53 -1.84 -14.55
CA ALA A 474 9.55 -3.05 -15.34
C ALA A 474 10.24 -4.21 -14.59
N VAL A 475 11.30 -3.92 -13.82
CA VAL A 475 11.94 -4.88 -12.90
C VAL A 475 10.92 -5.39 -11.89
N ALA A 476 10.22 -4.49 -11.19
CA ALA A 476 9.21 -4.86 -10.20
C ALA A 476 8.05 -5.64 -10.82
N ALA A 477 7.50 -5.17 -11.94
CA ALA A 477 6.37 -5.79 -12.61
C ALA A 477 6.71 -7.19 -13.14
N GLN A 478 7.86 -7.39 -13.80
CA GLN A 478 8.24 -8.72 -14.31
C GLN A 478 8.49 -9.73 -13.19
N LEU A 479 9.11 -9.30 -12.08
CA LEU A 479 9.30 -10.15 -10.91
C LEU A 479 7.96 -10.56 -10.29
N LEU A 480 7.00 -9.63 -10.18
CA LEU A 480 5.66 -9.93 -9.68
C LEU A 480 4.85 -10.80 -10.64
N ILE A 481 4.90 -10.54 -11.95
CA ILE A 481 4.17 -11.33 -12.94
C ILE A 481 4.70 -12.78 -12.92
N SER A 482 6.03 -12.96 -12.78
CA SER A 482 6.66 -14.28 -12.71
C SER A 482 6.24 -15.20 -13.88
N ASP A 483 6.17 -14.63 -15.09
CA ASP A 483 5.74 -15.35 -16.30
C ASP A 483 6.66 -16.55 -16.57
N GLY A 484 6.05 -17.71 -16.81
CA GLY A 484 6.77 -18.95 -17.07
C GLY A 484 7.25 -19.70 -15.83
N ASP A 485 6.97 -19.21 -14.63
CA ASP A 485 7.16 -19.91 -13.36
C ASP A 485 5.82 -20.28 -12.71
N SER A 486 5.41 -21.54 -12.86
CA SER A 486 4.18 -22.07 -12.25
C SER A 486 4.15 -21.94 -10.72
N GLN A 487 5.32 -21.88 -10.06
CA GLN A 487 5.44 -21.72 -8.62
C GLN A 487 5.53 -20.25 -8.19
N ARG A 488 5.65 -19.33 -9.15
CA ARG A 488 5.63 -17.88 -8.93
C ARG A 488 6.66 -17.46 -7.87
N ARG A 489 7.86 -18.05 -7.91
CA ARG A 489 8.84 -17.94 -6.82
C ARG A 489 9.26 -16.50 -6.56
N ASN A 490 9.56 -15.73 -7.62
CA ASN A 490 9.89 -14.32 -7.49
C ASN A 490 8.74 -13.54 -6.81
N ARG A 491 7.51 -13.68 -7.29
CA ARG A 491 6.30 -13.09 -6.68
C ARG A 491 6.18 -13.46 -5.20
N SER A 492 6.39 -14.72 -4.86
CA SER A 492 6.26 -15.22 -3.49
C SER A 492 7.23 -14.55 -2.52
N PHE A 493 8.46 -14.24 -2.96
CA PHE A 493 9.42 -13.47 -2.14
C PHE A 493 9.01 -12.00 -2.04
N LEU A 494 8.67 -11.35 -3.15
CA LEU A 494 8.28 -9.94 -3.16
C LEU A 494 7.05 -9.66 -2.29
N LEU A 495 6.11 -10.61 -2.20
CA LEU A 495 4.90 -10.52 -1.39
C LEU A 495 4.99 -11.29 -0.07
N ASN A 496 6.16 -11.75 0.37
CA ASN A 496 6.28 -12.43 1.66
C ASN A 496 6.09 -11.42 2.82
N PRO A 497 5.15 -11.65 3.77
CA PRO A 497 4.93 -10.74 4.90
C PRO A 497 6.11 -10.68 5.88
N ASP A 498 6.90 -11.74 5.96
CA ASP A 498 7.98 -11.91 6.93
C ASP A 498 9.29 -11.26 6.47
N LEU A 499 9.36 -10.77 5.23
CA LEU A 499 10.53 -10.07 4.70
C LEU A 499 10.36 -8.56 4.89
N HIS A 500 11.38 -7.91 5.45
CA HIS A 500 11.32 -6.50 5.84
C HIS A 500 12.47 -5.67 5.24
N VAL A 501 13.56 -6.33 4.86
CA VAL A 501 14.72 -5.67 4.27
C VAL A 501 15.08 -6.30 2.93
N ALA A 502 15.63 -5.48 2.05
CA ALA A 502 16.05 -5.88 0.72
C ALA A 502 17.43 -5.29 0.39
N GLY A 503 18.10 -5.92 -0.55
CA GLY A 503 19.27 -5.42 -1.27
C GLY A 503 19.02 -5.50 -2.75
N PHE A 504 19.69 -4.64 -3.52
CA PHE A 504 19.58 -4.60 -4.97
C PHE A 504 20.95 -4.66 -5.62
N GLY A 505 21.07 -5.45 -6.68
CA GLY A 505 22.25 -5.54 -7.54
C GLY A 505 21.86 -5.52 -9.01
N LEU A 506 22.72 -4.92 -9.84
CA LEU A 506 22.54 -4.81 -11.28
C LEU A 506 23.87 -4.99 -12.00
N ALA A 507 23.90 -5.90 -12.98
CA ALA A 507 25.08 -6.13 -13.83
C ALA A 507 24.70 -6.19 -15.32
N GLU A 508 25.66 -5.89 -16.18
CA GLU A 508 25.56 -6.14 -17.63
C GLU A 508 25.70 -7.63 -17.91
N HIS A 509 24.72 -8.23 -18.57
CA HIS A 509 24.75 -9.66 -18.88
C HIS A 509 25.06 -9.87 -20.37
N PRO A 510 26.04 -10.71 -20.76
CA PRO A 510 26.47 -10.85 -22.17
C PRO A 510 25.36 -11.26 -23.15
N VAL A 511 24.48 -12.19 -22.74
CA VAL A 511 23.36 -12.69 -23.56
C VAL A 511 22.09 -11.85 -23.38
N HIS A 512 21.69 -11.62 -22.13
CA HIS A 512 20.42 -10.98 -21.79
C HIS A 512 20.51 -9.47 -21.62
N GLN A 513 21.62 -8.82 -21.94
CA GLN A 513 21.91 -7.39 -21.74
C GLN A 513 22.02 -6.96 -20.26
N SER A 514 21.11 -7.38 -19.39
CA SER A 514 21.16 -7.06 -17.96
C SER A 514 20.71 -8.21 -17.08
N VAL A 515 21.15 -8.19 -15.83
CA VAL A 515 20.60 -8.99 -14.75
C VAL A 515 20.42 -8.11 -13.51
N CYS A 516 19.22 -8.13 -12.95
CA CYS A 516 18.87 -7.49 -11.69
C CYS A 516 18.61 -8.57 -10.64
N VAL A 517 19.13 -8.35 -9.44
CA VAL A 517 18.95 -9.23 -8.28
C VAL A 517 18.36 -8.42 -7.14
N LEU A 518 17.29 -8.93 -6.53
CA LEU A 518 16.85 -8.51 -5.20
C LEU A 518 17.15 -9.61 -4.19
N THR A 519 17.87 -9.27 -3.13
CA THR A 519 18.12 -10.17 -2.00
C THR A 519 17.31 -9.69 -0.81
N PHE A 520 16.49 -10.55 -0.24
CA PHE A 520 15.59 -10.21 0.85
C PHE A 520 15.98 -10.93 2.14
N ALA A 521 15.68 -10.31 3.27
CA ALA A 521 15.72 -10.96 4.57
C ALA A 521 14.60 -10.47 5.48
N THR A 522 14.21 -11.29 6.45
CA THR A 522 13.37 -10.87 7.58
C THR A 522 14.09 -9.81 8.39
N LEU A 523 15.33 -10.11 8.80
CA LEU A 523 16.18 -9.20 9.53
C LEU A 523 17.60 -9.31 8.98
N PHE A 524 18.24 -8.17 8.77
CA PHE A 524 19.67 -8.09 8.51
C PHE A 524 20.29 -7.03 9.42
N SER A 525 21.37 -7.38 10.10
CA SER A 525 22.08 -6.49 10.99
C SER A 525 23.54 -6.34 10.64
N THR A 526 24.00 -5.09 10.59
CA THR A 526 25.40 -4.74 10.31
C THR A 526 25.98 -4.09 11.57
N PRO A 527 26.77 -4.82 12.39
CA PRO A 527 27.22 -4.30 13.67
C PRO A 527 28.11 -3.06 13.50
N LEU A 528 27.87 -2.01 14.31
CA LEU A 528 28.76 -0.85 14.40
C LEU A 528 30.03 -1.23 15.17
N GLN A 529 31.16 -0.63 14.78
CA GLN A 529 32.46 -0.90 15.41
C GLN A 529 32.71 -0.08 16.68
N SER A 530 31.97 1.00 16.90
CA SER A 530 32.14 1.91 18.03
C SER A 530 30.86 2.02 18.87
N LYS A 531 31.05 2.49 20.12
CA LYS A 531 29.93 2.88 20.99
C LYS A 531 29.25 4.12 20.40
N VAL A 532 27.93 4.07 20.29
CA VAL A 532 27.12 5.15 19.73
C VAL A 532 25.92 5.41 20.64
N ALA A 533 25.70 6.68 21.00
CA ALA A 533 24.51 7.10 21.73
C ALA A 533 23.76 8.13 20.87
N VAL A 534 22.50 7.85 20.56
CA VAL A 534 21.66 8.71 19.72
C VAL A 534 20.33 8.92 20.41
N GLU A 535 19.89 10.18 20.46
CA GLU A 535 18.55 10.55 20.92
C GLU A 535 17.77 11.12 19.75
N CYS A 536 16.52 10.71 19.61
CA CYS A 536 15.66 11.09 18.50
C CYS A 536 14.22 11.29 18.99
N GLN A 537 13.51 12.25 18.38
CA GLN A 537 12.10 12.53 18.59
C GLN A 537 11.51 13.01 17.26
N GLY A 538 10.44 12.37 16.79
CA GLY A 538 9.87 12.65 15.46
C GLY A 538 10.51 11.79 14.38
N GLU A 539 10.99 12.40 13.29
CA GLU A 539 11.60 11.65 12.18
C GLU A 539 12.95 11.04 12.56
N ALA A 540 13.17 9.78 12.19
CA ALA A 540 14.38 9.04 12.49
C ALA A 540 15.59 9.68 11.80
N SER A 541 16.60 10.08 12.60
CA SER A 541 17.88 10.54 12.06
C SER A 541 18.68 9.38 11.45
N GLN A 542 19.59 9.67 10.53
CA GLN A 542 20.43 8.63 9.92
C GLN A 542 21.22 7.83 10.99
N ALA A 543 21.78 8.52 11.98
CA ALA A 543 22.50 7.87 13.07
C ALA A 543 21.60 6.96 13.93
N PHE A 544 20.32 7.33 14.10
CA PHE A 544 19.34 6.47 14.77
C PHE A 544 19.10 5.21 13.95
N GLN A 545 18.91 5.37 12.63
CA GLN A 545 18.67 4.26 11.73
C GLN A 545 19.87 3.31 11.66
N ASP A 546 21.09 3.82 11.68
CA ASP A 546 22.32 3.00 11.68
C ASP A 546 22.41 2.13 12.95
N VAL A 547 22.01 2.66 14.12
CA VAL A 547 21.97 1.90 15.38
C VAL A 547 20.87 0.82 15.36
N ILE A 548 19.69 1.15 14.83
CA ILE A 548 18.61 0.18 14.63
C ILE A 548 19.05 -0.93 13.68
N ASP A 549 19.72 -0.59 12.59
CA ASP A 549 20.26 -1.53 11.60
C ASP A 549 21.37 -2.40 12.20
N ALA A 550 22.12 -1.92 13.17
CA ALA A 550 23.12 -2.71 13.87
C ALA A 550 22.52 -3.70 14.89
N THR A 551 21.25 -3.53 15.26
CA THR A 551 20.59 -4.34 16.29
C THR A 551 20.01 -5.62 15.70
N PRO A 552 20.46 -6.83 16.07
CA PRO A 552 19.99 -8.10 15.54
C PRO A 552 18.71 -8.62 16.23
N SER A 553 17.79 -7.73 16.59
CA SER A 553 16.50 -8.12 17.21
C SER A 553 15.35 -7.28 16.68
N GLN A 554 14.38 -7.94 16.05
CA GLN A 554 13.19 -7.29 15.52
C GLN A 554 12.39 -6.60 16.62
N GLN A 555 12.23 -7.25 17.78
CA GLN A 555 11.51 -6.69 18.92
C GLN A 555 12.15 -5.39 19.42
N ALA A 556 13.48 -5.34 19.51
CA ALA A 556 14.20 -4.13 19.92
C ALA A 556 14.03 -3.00 18.89
N ARG A 557 14.05 -3.33 17.60
CA ARG A 557 13.78 -2.35 16.52
C ARG A 557 12.36 -1.81 16.62
N ASP A 558 11.36 -2.69 16.71
CA ASP A 558 9.94 -2.34 16.79
C ASP A 558 9.65 -1.43 18.00
N ILE A 559 10.19 -1.75 19.18
CA ILE A 559 10.05 -0.91 20.39
C ILE A 559 10.53 0.52 20.12
N ALA A 560 11.70 0.66 19.50
CA ALA A 560 12.30 1.96 19.25
C ALA A 560 11.57 2.73 18.14
N THR A 561 11.17 2.06 17.05
CA THR A 561 10.45 2.71 15.94
C THR A 561 9.00 3.05 16.28
N ASP A 562 8.27 2.17 16.98
CA ASP A 562 6.88 2.43 17.38
C ASP A 562 6.81 3.56 18.41
N ALA A 563 7.78 3.65 19.31
CA ALA A 563 7.91 4.78 20.22
C ALA A 563 8.13 6.10 19.47
N LEU A 564 8.97 6.12 18.43
CA LEU A 564 9.15 7.31 17.58
C LEU A 564 7.88 7.67 16.79
N VAL A 565 7.21 6.69 16.17
CA VAL A 565 5.96 6.91 15.40
C VAL A 565 4.84 7.46 16.29
N THR A 566 4.79 7.06 17.56
CA THR A 566 3.86 7.61 18.55
C THR A 566 4.25 8.99 19.08
N GLY A 567 5.35 9.56 18.56
CA GLY A 567 5.86 10.89 18.91
C GLY A 567 6.65 10.95 20.22
N LYS A 568 7.01 9.80 20.79
CA LYS A 568 7.82 9.74 22.01
C LYS A 568 9.28 10.01 21.70
N ARG A 569 10.01 10.48 22.71
CA ARG A 569 11.46 10.67 22.62
C ARG A 569 12.14 9.36 22.97
N VAL A 570 13.11 8.94 22.15
CA VAL A 570 13.81 7.67 22.29
C VAL A 570 15.32 7.91 22.28
N ARG A 571 16.03 7.33 23.25
CA ARG A 571 17.49 7.30 23.29
C ARG A 571 17.96 5.86 23.12
N LEU A 572 18.85 5.65 22.15
CA LEU A 572 19.53 4.40 21.88
C LEU A 572 20.98 4.53 22.33
N GLU A 573 21.44 3.63 23.19
CA GLU A 573 22.83 3.49 23.58
C GLU A 573 23.32 2.13 23.11
N TYR A 574 24.10 2.14 22.04
CA TYR A 574 24.64 0.94 21.41
C TYR A 574 26.10 0.73 21.79
N GLU A 575 26.42 -0.50 22.13
CA GLU A 575 27.76 -1.06 22.21
C GLU A 575 27.79 -2.37 21.41
N PRO A 576 28.93 -2.80 20.83
CA PRO A 576 28.98 -4.08 20.15
C PRO A 576 28.50 -5.24 21.05
N GLY A 577 27.38 -5.88 20.68
CA GLY A 577 26.74 -6.94 21.47
C GLY A 577 25.69 -6.46 22.49
N LEU A 578 25.36 -5.16 22.52
CA LEU A 578 24.43 -4.59 23.49
C LEU A 578 23.70 -3.36 22.95
N ILE A 579 22.39 -3.26 23.18
CA ILE A 579 21.66 -2.00 23.04
C ILE A 579 20.82 -1.72 24.29
N ALA A 580 20.89 -0.50 24.79
CA ALA A 580 19.95 0.04 25.74
C ALA A 580 19.02 1.03 25.02
N ILE A 581 17.73 0.78 25.11
CA ILE A 581 16.66 1.61 24.54
C ILE A 581 15.96 2.28 25.70
N VAL A 582 15.99 3.62 25.73
CA VAL A 582 15.31 4.43 26.73
C VAL A 582 14.20 5.21 26.04
N VAL A 583 12.96 4.90 26.39
CA VAL A 583 11.78 5.60 25.90
C VAL A 583 11.31 6.58 26.97
N PHE A 584 11.19 7.85 26.61
CA PHE A 584 10.67 8.90 27.48
C PHE A 584 9.16 9.07 27.25
N GLU A 585 8.39 8.93 28.32
CA GLU A 585 6.95 9.14 28.33
C GLU A 585 6.59 10.63 28.47
N ARG A 586 5.33 10.99 28.18
CA ARG A 586 4.85 12.39 28.19
C ARG A 586 4.87 13.03 29.58
N ASP A 587 4.84 12.23 30.64
CA ASP A 587 4.92 12.66 32.04
C ASP A 587 6.36 12.86 32.53
N GLY A 588 7.36 12.61 31.66
CA GLY A 588 8.78 12.67 32.00
C GLY A 588 9.33 11.39 32.62
N SER A 589 8.52 10.34 32.79
CA SER A 589 9.01 9.02 33.20
C SER A 589 9.79 8.35 32.05
N GLN A 590 10.73 7.48 32.41
CA GLN A 590 11.58 6.76 31.44
C GLN A 590 11.42 5.26 31.61
N ARG A 591 11.26 4.55 30.49
CA ARG A 591 11.32 3.09 30.43
C ARG A 591 12.59 2.70 29.71
N SER A 592 13.49 2.03 30.41
CA SER A 592 14.71 1.48 29.81
C SER A 592 14.56 -0.02 29.58
N SER A 593 15.00 -0.47 28.41
CA SER A 593 15.10 -1.88 28.04
C SER A 593 16.51 -2.14 27.54
N VAL A 594 17.18 -3.16 28.08
CA VAL A 594 18.54 -3.51 27.67
C VAL A 594 18.50 -4.89 27.05
N LEU A 595 19.04 -5.01 25.84
CA LEU A 595 19.20 -6.26 25.13
C LEU A 595 20.70 -6.52 24.92
N LYS A 596 21.15 -7.73 25.22
CA LYS A 596 22.49 -8.23 24.95
C LYS A 596 22.41 -9.44 24.01
N TRP A 597 23.36 -9.58 23.09
CA TRP A 597 23.45 -10.72 22.17
C TRP A 597 24.87 -11.20 21.94
#